data_AF-A0A354C5L6-F1
#
_entry.id   AF-A0A354C5L6-F1
#
_cell.length_a   1.000
_cell.length_b   1.000
_cell.length_c   1.000
_cell.angle_alpha   90.00
_cell.angle_beta   90.00
_cell.angle_gamma   90.00
#
_symmetry.space_group_name_H-M   'P 1'
#
loop_
_entity.id
_entity.type
_entity.pdbx_description
1 polymer ?
#
loop_
_entity_poly.entity_id
_entity_poly.type
_entity_poly.pdbx_seq_one_letter_code
_entity_poly.pdbx_strand_id
1 'polypeptide(L)'
;MRLKAYLLIFDGLVDWEPALALCEINKSGKFDVVTVGFSERPATTMGGYKVNPDVTLDTINPDETAIFIMPGGNMWEQGPHEHSCCLARC
;
A
#
# COMPACT_ATOMS: atom_id res chain seq x y z
N MET A 1 22.56 -2.61 -8.40
CA MET A 1 21.32 -2.01 -7.86
C MET A 1 20.96 -2.76 -6.59
N ARG A 2 20.39 -2.08 -5.58
CA ARG A 2 19.87 -2.76 -4.39
C ARG A 2 18.51 -3.38 -4.70
N LEU A 3 18.16 -4.45 -3.99
CA LEU A 3 16.79 -4.97 -4.02
C LEU A 3 15.84 -3.96 -3.37
N LYS A 4 14.56 -4.03 -3.74
CA LYS A 4 13.55 -3.04 -3.37
C LYS A 4 12.65 -3.55 -2.24
N ALA A 5 12.28 -2.63 -1.36
CA ALA A 5 11.22 -2.78 -0.39
C ALA A 5 10.04 -1.91 -0.84
N TYR A 6 9.02 -2.55 -1.38
CA TYR A 6 7.86 -1.87 -1.91
C TYR A 6 6.81 -1.61 -0.84
N LEU A 7 6.26 -0.39 -0.80
CA LEU A 7 5.09 -0.03 -0.01
C LEU A 7 3.90 0.15 -0.94
N LEU A 8 2.87 -0.67 -0.80
CA LEU A 8 1.61 -0.45 -1.51
C LEU A 8 0.89 0.78 -0.92
N ILE A 9 0.56 1.75 -1.77
CA ILE A 9 -0.21 2.93 -1.40
C ILE A 9 -1.58 2.95 -2.08
N PHE A 10 -2.59 3.37 -1.34
CA PHE A 10 -3.98 3.47 -1.79
C PHE A 10 -4.80 4.39 -0.88
N ASP A 11 -5.94 4.87 -1.37
CA ASP A 11 -6.82 5.73 -0.58
C ASP A 11 -7.32 5.01 0.68
N GLY A 12 -7.11 5.63 1.83
CA GLY A 12 -7.47 5.06 3.13
C GLY A 12 -6.48 4.03 3.68
N LEU A 13 -5.24 3.96 3.16
CA LEU A 13 -4.17 3.20 3.81
C LEU A 13 -3.90 3.73 5.22
N VAL A 14 -3.61 2.84 6.16
CA VAL A 14 -3.38 3.19 7.57
C VAL A 14 -1.93 3.65 7.78
N ASP A 15 -1.71 4.96 7.98
CA ASP A 15 -0.38 5.59 7.98
C ASP A 15 0.64 5.00 8.95
N TRP A 16 0.18 4.65 10.16
CA TRP A 16 1.08 4.27 11.25
C TRP A 16 1.57 2.83 11.12
N GLU A 17 0.84 1.97 10.40
CA GLU A 17 1.17 0.56 10.28
C GLU A 17 2.54 0.31 9.63
N PRO A 18 2.85 0.89 8.45
CA PRO A 18 4.15 0.66 7.82
C PRO A 18 5.25 1.54 8.43
N ALA A 19 4.93 2.63 9.13
CA ALA A 19 5.87 3.70 9.48
C ALA A 19 7.15 3.21 10.17
N LEU A 20 7.04 2.40 11.21
CA LEU A 20 8.21 1.88 11.94
C LEU A 20 9.08 0.96 11.08
N ALA A 21 8.45 0.08 10.29
CA ALA A 21 9.16 -0.83 9.40
C ALA A 21 9.91 -0.07 8.30
N LEU A 22 9.26 0.92 7.68
CA LEU A 22 9.88 1.77 6.66
C LEU A 22 11.09 2.54 7.22
N CYS A 23 10.98 3.08 8.44
CA CYS A 23 12.08 3.77 9.11
C CYS A 23 13.30 2.86 9.28
N GLU A 24 13.13 1.64 9.81
CA GLU A 24 14.26 0.73 10.04
C GLU A 24 14.79 0.12 8.73
N ILE A 25 13.94 -0.15 7.75
CA ILE A 25 14.38 -0.58 6.41
C ILE A 25 15.27 0.50 5.78
N ASN A 26 14.80 1.75 5.76
CA ASN A 26 15.54 2.85 5.15
C ASN A 26 16.87 3.11 5.88
N LYS A 27 16.83 3.12 7.22
CA LYS A 27 18.02 3.28 8.08
C LYS A 27 19.03 2.15 7.90
N SER A 28 18.59 0.93 7.60
CA SER A 28 19.50 -0.19 7.35
C SER A 28 20.40 0.03 6.13
N GLY A 29 19.95 0.83 5.16
CA GLY A 29 20.61 1.01 3.87
C GLY A 29 20.81 -0.31 3.13
N LYS A 30 19.98 -1.35 3.32
CA LYS A 30 20.09 -2.61 2.57
C LYS A 30 19.19 -2.64 1.34
N PHE A 31 18.05 -1.96 1.42
CA PHE A 31 17.00 -1.94 0.42
C PHE A 31 16.60 -0.52 0.09
N ASP A 32 16.16 -0.30 -1.14
CA ASP A 32 15.56 0.96 -1.55
C ASP A 32 14.06 0.91 -1.25
N VAL A 33 13.56 1.85 -0.47
CA VAL A 33 12.11 1.97 -0.19
C VAL A 33 11.45 2.66 -1.37
N VAL A 34 10.45 2.02 -1.96
CA VAL A 34 9.75 2.51 -3.16
C VAL A 34 8.24 2.37 -2.96
N THR A 35 7.50 3.44 -3.23
CA THR A 35 6.03 3.41 -3.15
C THR A 35 5.40 2.90 -4.45
N VAL A 36 4.38 2.08 -4.32
CA VAL A 36 3.66 1.42 -5.41
C VAL A 36 2.21 1.83 -5.37
N GLY A 37 1.70 2.43 -6.45
CA GLY A 37 0.27 2.69 -6.63
C GLY A 37 -0.39 1.71 -7.60
N PHE A 38 -1.72 1.66 -7.59
CA PHE A 38 -2.51 1.02 -8.67
C PHE A 38 -2.60 1.87 -9.94
N SER A 39 -2.23 3.15 -9.85
CA SER A 39 -2.09 4.10 -10.94
C SER A 39 -1.11 5.20 -10.52
N GLU A 40 -0.73 6.10 -11.42
CA GLU A 40 0.13 7.25 -11.09
C GLU A 40 -0.56 8.32 -10.23
N ARG A 41 -1.86 8.16 -9.94
CA ARG A 41 -2.62 9.12 -9.13
C ARG A 41 -2.16 9.07 -7.66
N PRO A 42 -2.02 10.24 -7.01
CA PRO A 42 -1.70 10.28 -5.58
C PRO A 42 -2.78 9.60 -4.74
N ALA A 43 -2.36 8.84 -3.73
CA ALA A 43 -3.24 8.27 -2.73
C ALA A 43 -3.38 9.22 -1.53
N THR A 44 -4.56 9.28 -0.93
CA THR A 44 -4.82 9.97 0.34
C THR A 44 -4.90 8.95 1.46
N THR A 45 -3.97 9.00 2.41
CA THR A 45 -3.94 8.09 3.55
C THR A 45 -5.10 8.33 4.52
N MET A 46 -5.33 7.42 5.47
CA MET A 46 -6.38 7.57 6.49
C MET A 46 -6.19 8.83 7.37
N GLY A 47 -4.94 9.19 7.65
CA GLY A 47 -4.56 10.42 8.36
C GLY A 47 -4.60 11.69 7.50
N GLY A 48 -4.87 11.58 6.19
CA GLY A 48 -5.06 12.71 5.29
C GLY A 48 -3.80 13.18 4.54
N TYR A 49 -2.72 12.39 4.52
CA TYR A 49 -1.53 12.71 3.74
C TYR A 49 -1.72 12.34 2.28
N LYS A 50 -1.23 13.20 1.38
CA LYS A 50 -1.14 12.86 -0.05
C LYS A 50 0.21 12.25 -0.35
N VAL A 51 0.20 11.02 -0.87
CA VAL A 51 1.41 10.28 -1.23
C VAL A 51 1.38 10.02 -2.73
N ASN A 52 2.43 10.44 -3.43
CA ASN A 52 2.60 10.13 -4.84
C ASN A 52 3.28 8.76 -4.95
N PRO A 53 2.79 7.86 -5.82
CA PRO A 53 3.47 6.61 -6.10
C PRO A 53 4.74 6.88 -6.91
N ASP A 54 5.83 6.18 -6.57
CA ASP A 54 7.06 6.18 -7.37
C ASP A 54 6.88 5.35 -8.63
N VAL A 55 6.16 4.24 -8.53
CA VAL A 55 5.86 3.32 -9.63
C VAL A 55 4.43 2.76 -9.52
N THR A 56 3.93 2.18 -10.61
CA THR A 56 2.66 1.46 -10.62
C THR A 56 2.86 -0.05 -10.48
N LEU A 57 1.88 -0.75 -9.92
CA LEU A 57 1.95 -2.19 -9.63
C LEU A 57 2.32 -3.05 -10.85
N ASP A 58 1.82 -2.69 -12.03
CA ASP A 58 2.06 -3.38 -13.31
C ASP A 58 3.48 -3.18 -13.87
N THR A 59 4.26 -2.25 -13.30
CA THR A 59 5.64 -1.96 -13.72
C THR A 59 6.71 -2.59 -12.82
N ILE A 60 6.30 -3.28 -11.76
CA ILE A 60 7.22 -3.89 -10.80
C ILE A 60 7.87 -5.13 -11.41
N ASN A 61 9.19 -5.27 -11.18
CA ASN A 61 9.92 -6.49 -11.46
C ASN A 61 10.01 -7.38 -10.20
N PRO A 62 9.37 -8.58 -10.17
CA PRO A 62 9.45 -9.50 -9.03
C PRO A 62 10.88 -9.90 -8.67
N ASP A 63 11.79 -10.01 -9.65
CA ASP A 63 13.18 -10.42 -9.43
C ASP A 63 14.00 -9.34 -8.67
N GLU A 64 13.52 -8.09 -8.66
CA GLU A 64 14.11 -6.98 -7.90
C GLU A 64 13.44 -6.75 -6.54
N THR A 65 12.42 -7.55 -6.20
CA THR A 65 11.61 -7.37 -4.99
C THR A 65 12.15 -8.21 -3.83
N ALA A 66 12.63 -7.57 -2.77
CA ALA A 66 12.99 -8.26 -1.52
C ALA A 66 11.85 -8.27 -0.51
N ILE A 67 11.07 -7.19 -0.44
CA ILE A 67 9.99 -6.99 0.54
C ILE A 67 8.83 -6.30 -0.17
N PHE A 68 7.60 -6.74 0.11
CA PHE A 68 6.38 -6.07 -0.31
C PHE A 68 5.48 -5.86 0.89
N ILE A 69 5.25 -4.61 1.28
CA ILE A 69 4.48 -4.21 2.46
C ILE A 69 3.07 -3.85 2.03
N MET A 70 2.09 -4.57 2.57
CA MET A 70 0.67 -4.35 2.37
C MET A 70 0.05 -3.85 3.68
N PRO A 71 -0.06 -2.53 3.88
CA PRO A 71 -0.74 -2.00 5.05
C PRO A 71 -2.24 -2.31 4.97
N GLY A 72 -2.87 -2.34 6.12
CA GLY A 72 -4.31 -2.30 6.28
C GLY A 72 -4.90 -0.99 5.76
N GLY A 73 -6.23 -0.93 5.73
CA GLY A 73 -7.00 0.21 5.25
C GLY A 73 -8.28 -0.20 4.54
N ASN A 74 -9.08 0.81 4.20
CA ASN A 74 -10.47 0.63 3.76
C ASN A 74 -10.61 -0.20 2.47
N MET A 75 -9.58 -0.27 1.63
CA MET A 75 -9.61 -1.08 0.39
C MET A 75 -9.96 -2.53 0.68
N TRP A 76 -9.43 -3.11 1.76
CA TRP A 76 -9.60 -4.52 2.07
C TRP A 76 -10.96 -4.84 2.67
N GLU A 77 -11.62 -3.84 3.25
CA GLU A 77 -12.92 -3.98 3.93
C GLU A 77 -14.10 -3.95 2.95
N GLN A 78 -13.89 -3.44 1.73
CA GLN A 78 -14.86 -3.41 0.64
C GLN A 78 -14.99 -4.79 -0.05
N GLY A 79 -15.15 -5.85 0.74
CA GLY A 79 -15.55 -7.16 0.23
C GLY A 79 -16.90 -7.07 -0.52
N PRO A 80 -17.29 -8.11 -1.29
CA PRO A 80 -18.49 -8.10 -2.15
C PRO A 80 -19.86 -7.98 -1.44
N HIS A 81 -19.91 -7.56 -0.17
CA HIS A 81 -21.07 -7.65 0.71
C HIS A 81 -21.85 -6.35 0.96
N GLU A 82 -21.65 -5.27 0.18
CA GLU A 82 -22.55 -4.10 0.28
C GLU A 82 -23.96 -4.35 -0.29
N HIS A 83 -24.22 -5.50 -0.92
CA HIS A 83 -25.56 -5.86 -1.43
C HIS A 83 -26.32 -6.92 -0.60
N SER A 84 -25.85 -7.32 0.58
CA SER A 84 -26.46 -8.43 1.34
C SER A 84 -27.48 -8.03 2.42
N CYS A 85 -27.66 -6.75 2.73
CA CYS A 85 -28.53 -6.32 3.85
C CYS A 85 -30.01 -6.09 3.49
N CYS A 86 -30.43 -6.27 2.23
CA CYS A 86 -31.83 -6.07 1.81
C CYS A 86 -32.68 -7.35 1.66
N LEU A 87 -32.16 -8.55 1.99
CA LEU A 87 -32.90 -9.81 1.78
C LEU A 87 -33.36 -10.55 3.05
N ALA A 88 -33.20 -9.98 4.25
CA ALA A 88 -33.80 -10.55 5.46
C ALA A 88 -35.01 -9.73 5.94
N ARG A 89 -36.05 -9.68 5.10
CA ARG A 89 -37.44 -9.60 5.57
C ARG A 89 -37.99 -11.02 5.56
N CYS A 90 -38.00 -11.67 6.71
CA CYS A 90 -38.91 -12.74 7.14
C CYS A 90 -38.82 -12.84 8.66
#